data_AF-A0A1F7F0C9-F1
#
_entry.id   AF-A0A1F7F0C9-F1
#
_cell.length_a   1.000
_cell.length_b   1.000
_cell.length_c   1.000
_cell.angle_alpha   90.00
_cell.angle_beta   90.00
_cell.angle_gamma   90.00
#
_symmetry.space_group_name_H-M   'P 1'
#
loop_
_entity.id
_entity.type
_entity.pdbx_description
1 polymer ?
#
loop_
_entity_poly.entity_id
_entity_poly.type
_entity_poly.pdbx_seq_one_letter_code
_entity_poly.pdbx_strand_id
1 'polypeptide(L)'
;MEKDGAPLNEEQKKTLRQRFAEMTQNVNKEDVVRLLRIFEGKFKKVRDKLYHYPPFRVYVRQCELAYEAIRSWSHGEYELPWQIVGAMTAALLYVLNPLDLIPDFIPIIGFVDDIFIITLCIRLVRGELRDYCAAKGLNPKDYGL
;
A
#
# COMPACT_ATOMS: atom_id res chain seq x y z
N MET A 1 -20.07 23.67 -6.02
CA MET A 1 -19.64 23.09 -4.74
C MET A 1 -20.38 21.77 -4.58
N GLU A 2 -19.75 20.69 -5.03
CA GLU A 2 -20.35 19.36 -5.09
C GLU A 2 -19.84 18.52 -3.92
N LYS A 3 -20.76 17.73 -3.36
CA LYS A 3 -20.80 17.27 -1.97
C LYS A 3 -19.97 16.01 -1.73
N ASP A 4 -19.43 15.93 -0.52
CA ASP A 4 -19.42 14.80 0.40
C ASP A 4 -19.58 13.39 -0.20
N GLY A 5 -18.50 12.60 -0.14
CA GLY A 5 -18.44 11.31 0.57
C GLY A 5 -19.69 10.40 0.63
N ALA A 6 -20.44 10.24 -0.46
CA ALA A 6 -21.54 9.27 -0.52
C ALA A 6 -20.96 7.84 -0.46
N PRO A 7 -21.48 6.94 0.41
CA PRO A 7 -21.07 5.55 0.40
C PRO A 7 -21.38 4.93 -0.97
N LEU A 8 -20.38 4.26 -1.57
CA LEU A 8 -20.51 3.57 -2.87
C LEU A 8 -21.81 2.76 -2.91
N ASN A 9 -22.62 2.96 -3.96
CA ASN A 9 -23.84 2.18 -4.14
C ASN A 9 -23.51 0.73 -4.52
N GLU A 10 -24.46 -0.20 -4.37
CA GLU A 10 -24.21 -1.63 -4.59
C GLU A 10 -23.78 -1.96 -6.03
N GLU A 11 -24.22 -1.16 -7.00
CA GLU A 11 -23.82 -1.29 -8.40
C GLU A 11 -22.38 -0.84 -8.63
N GLN A 12 -21.96 0.30 -8.07
CA GLN A 12 -20.59 0.79 -8.06
C GLN A 12 -19.65 -0.18 -7.35
N LYS A 13 -20.08 -0.76 -6.21
CA LYS A 13 -19.31 -1.82 -5.51
C LYS A 13 -19.13 -3.05 -6.40
N LYS A 14 -20.16 -3.45 -7.14
CA LYS A 14 -20.13 -4.62 -8.04
C LYS A 14 -19.24 -4.37 -9.26
N THR A 15 -19.37 -3.22 -9.91
CA THR A 15 -18.53 -2.81 -11.05
C THR A 15 -17.08 -2.61 -10.63
N LEU A 16 -16.83 -2.02 -9.46
CA LEU A 16 -15.48 -1.89 -8.91
C LEU A 16 -14.88 -3.28 -8.68
N ARG A 17 -15.61 -4.20 -8.02
CA ARG A 17 -15.16 -5.59 -7.83
C ARG A 17 -14.88 -6.32 -9.15
N GLN A 18 -15.73 -6.15 -10.17
CA GLN A 18 -15.52 -6.75 -11.50
C GLN A 18 -14.30 -6.18 -12.22
N ARG A 19 -14.17 -4.84 -12.30
CA ARG A 19 -13.01 -4.20 -12.91
C ARG A 19 -11.72 -4.52 -12.17
N PHE A 20 -11.79 -4.60 -10.84
CA PHE A 20 -10.66 -5.03 -10.01
C PHE A 20 -10.30 -6.49 -10.32
N ALA A 21 -11.30 -7.37 -10.42
CA ALA A 21 -11.12 -8.78 -10.79
C ALA A 21 -10.49 -8.94 -12.20
N GLU A 22 -10.95 -8.18 -13.19
CA GLU A 22 -10.41 -8.16 -14.55
C GLU A 22 -8.98 -7.63 -14.61
N MET A 23 -8.69 -6.51 -13.94
CA MET A 23 -7.33 -5.97 -13.83
C MET A 23 -6.38 -6.94 -13.13
N THR A 24 -6.88 -7.74 -12.19
CA THR A 24 -6.09 -8.77 -11.53
C THR A 24 -5.85 -10.04 -12.36
N GLN A 25 -6.61 -10.31 -13.43
CA GLN A 25 -6.48 -11.57 -14.19
C GLN A 25 -5.18 -11.68 -14.99
N ASN A 26 -4.52 -10.57 -15.30
CA ASN A 26 -3.28 -10.54 -16.10
C ASN A 26 -2.02 -10.25 -15.27
N VAL A 27 -2.15 -9.97 -13.97
CA VAL A 27 -1.00 -9.85 -13.09
C VAL A 27 -0.71 -11.25 -12.58
N ASN A 28 0.49 -11.76 -12.85
CA ASN A 28 0.93 -13.06 -12.34
C ASN A 28 1.84 -12.89 -11.11
N LYS A 29 2.09 -13.99 -10.39
CA LYS A 29 2.89 -14.00 -9.17
C LYS A 29 4.34 -13.55 -9.45
N GLU A 30 4.86 -13.86 -10.61
CA GLU A 30 6.21 -13.52 -11.04
C GLU A 30 6.40 -12.00 -11.15
N ASP A 31 5.39 -11.29 -11.65
CA ASP A 31 5.38 -9.84 -11.78
C ASP A 31 5.34 -9.18 -10.40
N VAL A 32 4.52 -9.67 -9.47
CA VAL A 32 4.50 -9.19 -8.08
C VAL A 32 5.86 -9.38 -7.42
N VAL A 33 6.46 -10.56 -7.57
CA VAL A 33 7.81 -10.85 -7.01
C VAL A 33 8.88 -9.96 -7.63
N ARG A 34 8.81 -9.71 -8.94
CA ARG A 34 9.72 -8.77 -9.62
C ARG A 34 9.59 -7.37 -9.04
N LEU A 35 8.37 -6.89 -8.85
CA LEU A 35 8.08 -5.56 -8.30
C LEU A 35 8.56 -5.44 -6.84
N LEU A 36 8.40 -6.48 -6.03
CA LEU A 36 8.95 -6.50 -4.66
C LEU A 36 10.46 -6.32 -4.61
N ARG A 37 11.21 -6.94 -5.54
CA ARG A 37 12.67 -6.76 -5.60
C ARG A 37 13.07 -5.33 -5.96
N ILE A 38 12.32 -4.72 -6.89
CA ILE A 38 12.52 -3.31 -7.27
C ILE A 38 12.20 -2.40 -6.07
N PHE A 39 11.14 -2.73 -5.33
CA PHE A 39 10.77 -2.05 -4.10
C PHE A 39 11.88 -2.08 -3.07
N GLU A 40 12.37 -3.25 -2.71
CA GLU A 40 13.40 -3.41 -1.68
C GLU A 40 14.64 -2.56 -1.96
N GLY A 41 15.11 -2.53 -3.22
CA GLY A 41 16.28 -1.75 -3.61
C GLY A 41 16.09 -0.22 -3.56
N LYS A 42 14.90 0.28 -3.92
CA LYS A 42 14.59 1.71 -3.93
C LYS A 42 14.12 2.23 -2.57
N PHE A 43 13.28 1.45 -1.88
CA PHE A 43 12.64 1.82 -0.63
C PHE A 43 13.64 2.07 0.48
N LYS A 44 14.76 1.33 0.52
CA LYS A 44 15.84 1.55 1.50
C LYS A 44 16.26 3.04 1.57
N LYS A 45 16.42 3.69 0.41
CA LYS A 45 16.80 5.11 0.34
C LYS A 45 15.71 6.05 0.84
N VAL A 46 14.44 5.72 0.57
CA VAL A 46 13.27 6.51 0.97
C VAL A 46 13.03 6.37 2.48
N ARG A 47 13.06 5.14 2.98
CA ARG A 47 12.94 4.80 4.40
C ARG A 47 13.93 5.59 5.24
N ASP A 48 15.23 5.53 4.91
CA ASP A 48 16.27 6.15 5.73
C ASP A 48 16.11 7.69 5.81
N LYS A 49 15.57 8.31 4.75
CA LYS A 49 15.24 9.75 4.73
C LYS A 49 13.96 10.07 5.52
N LEU A 50 12.87 9.34 5.29
CA LEU A 50 11.55 9.64 5.86
C LEU A 50 11.37 9.19 7.31
N TYR A 51 12.14 8.19 7.76
CA TYR A 51 12.03 7.67 9.13
C TYR A 51 12.33 8.73 10.20
N HIS A 52 13.18 9.70 9.87
CA HIS A 52 13.56 10.80 10.75
C HIS A 52 12.49 11.90 10.86
N TYR A 53 11.46 11.88 10.00
CA TYR A 53 10.34 12.82 10.05
C TYR A 53 9.15 12.14 10.76
N PRO A 54 8.81 12.55 12.01
CA PRO A 54 7.79 11.89 12.83
C PRO A 54 6.43 11.63 12.15
N PRO A 55 5.85 12.54 11.33
CA PRO A 55 4.55 12.28 10.70
C PRO A 55 4.62 11.16 9.65
N PHE A 56 5.77 10.94 9.01
CA PHE A 56 5.94 9.95 7.95
C PHE A 56 6.32 8.56 8.45
N ARG A 57 6.80 8.46 9.70
CA ARG A 57 7.24 7.19 10.30
C ARG A 57 6.16 6.11 10.27
N VAL A 58 4.90 6.46 10.52
CA VAL A 58 3.79 5.50 10.50
C VAL A 58 3.58 4.94 9.09
N TYR A 59 3.61 5.78 8.06
CA TYR A 59 3.46 5.35 6.67
C TYR A 59 4.63 4.48 6.21
N VAL A 60 5.85 4.80 6.63
CA VAL A 60 7.03 3.96 6.37
C VAL A 60 6.83 2.56 6.97
N ARG A 61 6.41 2.47 8.24
CA ARG A 61 6.14 1.18 8.89
C ARG A 61 5.01 0.41 8.21
N GLN A 62 3.96 1.09 7.75
CA GLN A 62 2.87 0.47 7.00
C GLN A 62 3.35 -0.10 5.66
N CYS A 63 4.25 0.58 4.95
CA CYS A 63 4.87 0.07 3.73
C CYS A 63 5.73 -1.17 4.02
N GLU A 64 6.51 -1.16 5.11
CA GLU A 64 7.30 -2.33 5.55
C GLU A 64 6.40 -3.53 5.85
N LEU A 65 5.29 -3.31 6.56
CA LEU A 65 4.35 -4.37 6.88
C LEU A 65 3.68 -4.96 5.63
N ALA A 66 3.26 -4.10 4.69
CA ALA A 66 2.69 -4.53 3.42
C ALA A 66 3.70 -5.31 2.57
N TYR A 67 4.97 -4.86 2.54
CA TYR A 67 6.05 -5.58 1.88
C TYR A 67 6.25 -6.98 2.49
N GLU A 68 6.35 -7.09 3.82
CA GLU A 68 6.51 -8.37 4.50
C GLU A 68 5.30 -9.31 4.29
N ALA A 69 4.08 -8.77 4.29
CA ALA A 69 2.87 -9.54 4.01
C ALA A 69 2.89 -10.14 2.59
N ILE A 70 3.23 -9.32 1.57
CA ILE A 70 3.36 -9.81 0.19
C ILE A 70 4.54 -10.79 0.07
N ARG A 71 5.65 -10.55 0.77
CA ARG A 71 6.81 -11.44 0.77
C ARG A 71 6.46 -12.81 1.35
N SER A 72 5.83 -12.87 2.52
CA SER A 72 5.34 -14.12 3.13
C SER A 72 4.37 -14.84 2.19
N TRP A 73 3.46 -14.12 1.53
CA TRP A 73 2.58 -14.69 0.51
C TRP A 73 3.35 -15.23 -0.70
N SER A 74 4.38 -14.53 -1.15
CA SER A 74 5.20 -14.98 -2.28
C SER A 74 5.93 -16.30 -2.00
N HIS A 75 6.32 -16.52 -0.74
CA HIS A 75 6.97 -17.74 -0.26
C HIS A 75 6.00 -18.87 0.12
N GLY A 76 4.69 -18.60 0.13
CA GLY A 76 3.68 -19.56 0.58
C GLY A 76 3.60 -19.72 2.11
N GLU A 77 4.19 -18.79 2.86
CA GLU A 77 4.17 -18.77 4.35
C GLU A 77 2.90 -18.13 4.92
N TYR A 78 2.13 -17.43 4.08
CA TYR A 78 0.90 -16.75 4.47
C TYR A 78 -0.04 -16.67 3.28
N GLU A 79 -1.34 -16.90 3.49
CA GLU A 79 -2.34 -16.81 2.41
C GLU A 79 -3.00 -15.44 2.41
N LEU A 80 -3.08 -14.84 1.23
CA LEU A 80 -3.74 -13.56 1.01
C LEU A 80 -4.63 -13.65 -0.24
N PRO A 81 -5.81 -13.00 -0.24
CA PRO A 81 -6.57 -12.83 -1.46
C PRO A 81 -5.73 -12.06 -2.48
N TRP A 82 -5.73 -12.54 -3.73
CA TRP A 82 -4.95 -11.95 -4.81
C TRP A 82 -5.22 -10.44 -5.00
N GLN A 83 -6.47 -10.01 -4.78
CA GLN A 83 -6.86 -8.60 -4.84
C GLN A 83 -6.11 -7.74 -3.80
N ILE A 84 -5.87 -8.28 -2.62
CA ILE A 84 -5.15 -7.61 -1.53
C ILE A 84 -3.66 -7.53 -1.86
N VAL A 85 -3.10 -8.61 -2.42
CA VAL A 85 -1.72 -8.63 -2.93
C VAL A 85 -1.52 -7.57 -4.01
N GLY A 86 -2.43 -7.49 -4.98
CA GLY A 86 -2.41 -6.48 -6.04
C GLY A 86 -2.52 -5.05 -5.49
N ALA A 87 -3.45 -4.80 -4.57
CA ALA A 87 -3.64 -3.49 -3.95
C ALA A 87 -2.39 -3.03 -3.17
N MET A 88 -1.81 -3.90 -2.34
CA MET A 88 -0.58 -3.61 -1.62
C MET A 88 0.59 -3.39 -2.59
N THR A 89 0.72 -4.21 -3.63
CA THR A 89 1.80 -4.09 -4.62
C THR A 89 1.72 -2.76 -5.39
N ALA A 90 0.51 -2.36 -5.80
CA ALA A 90 0.28 -1.07 -6.46
C ALA A 90 0.62 0.11 -5.53
N ALA A 91 0.22 0.04 -4.26
CA ALA A 91 0.54 1.05 -3.27
C ALA A 91 2.07 1.17 -3.05
N LEU A 92 2.75 0.04 -2.90
CA LEU A 92 4.21 0.01 -2.77
C LEU A 92 4.89 0.59 -4.00
N LEU A 93 4.46 0.23 -5.21
CA LEU A 93 5.02 0.75 -6.45
C LEU A 93 4.84 2.27 -6.58
N TYR A 94 3.68 2.79 -6.15
CA TYR A 94 3.41 4.21 -6.15
C TYR A 94 4.39 4.97 -5.22
N VAL A 95 4.64 4.45 -4.01
CA VAL A 95 5.63 5.02 -3.07
C VAL A 95 7.06 5.05 -3.64
N LEU A 96 7.39 4.15 -4.58
CA LEU A 96 8.71 4.12 -5.21
C LEU A 96 8.91 5.08 -6.36
N ASN A 97 7.84 5.72 -6.87
CA ASN A 97 7.98 6.67 -7.96
C ASN A 97 8.70 7.93 -7.44
N PRO A 98 10.00 8.11 -7.70
CA PRO A 98 10.78 9.20 -7.11
C PRO A 98 10.43 10.56 -7.72
N LEU A 99 9.57 10.57 -8.76
CA LEU A 99 9.10 11.77 -9.43
C LEU A 99 8.08 12.56 -8.59
N ASP A 100 7.37 11.92 -7.64
CA ASP A 100 6.43 12.58 -6.70
C ASP A 100 7.05 12.90 -5.33
N LEU A 101 8.26 12.38 -5.05
CA LEU A 101 9.13 12.86 -3.96
C LEU A 101 9.79 14.21 -4.36
N ILE A 102 8.97 15.12 -4.90
CA ILE A 102 9.36 16.42 -5.45
C ILE A 102 10.19 17.21 -4.43
N PRO A 103 11.23 17.88 -4.91
CA PRO A 103 12.45 18.20 -4.17
C PRO A 103 12.29 19.45 -3.31
N ASP A 104 12.89 19.40 -2.11
CA ASP A 104 13.43 20.44 -1.20
C ASP A 104 12.92 21.92 -1.17
N PHE A 105 11.89 22.34 -1.93
CA PHE A 105 11.53 23.77 -2.06
C PHE A 105 10.03 24.13 -2.21
N ILE A 106 9.07 23.19 -2.19
CA ILE A 106 7.63 23.53 -2.31
C ILE A 106 6.87 22.99 -1.09
N PRO A 107 6.48 23.83 -0.11
CA PRO A 107 6.11 23.31 1.19
C PRO A 107 4.71 22.65 1.31
N ILE A 108 3.75 22.76 0.37
CA ILE A 108 2.34 22.41 0.71
C ILE A 108 1.50 21.72 -0.40
N ILE A 109 1.78 21.83 -1.70
CA ILE A 109 0.74 21.53 -2.73
C ILE A 109 0.82 20.11 -3.34
N GLY A 110 1.99 19.45 -3.37
CA GLY A 110 2.16 18.16 -4.07
C GLY A 110 1.84 16.89 -3.27
N PHE A 111 1.90 16.94 -1.93
CA PHE A 111 1.79 15.73 -1.08
C PHE A 111 0.37 15.18 -0.88
N VAL A 112 -0.64 15.98 -1.25
CA VAL A 112 -2.04 15.66 -0.92
C VAL A 112 -2.50 14.42 -1.69
N ASP A 113 -2.16 14.33 -2.97
CA ASP A 113 -2.56 13.18 -3.81
C ASP A 113 -1.81 11.90 -3.39
N ASP A 114 -0.54 12.01 -3.00
CA ASP A 114 0.25 10.84 -2.56
C ASP A 114 -0.21 10.28 -1.21
N ILE A 115 -0.45 11.17 -0.24
CA ILE A 115 -0.96 10.78 1.08
C ILE A 115 -2.39 10.22 0.92
N PHE A 116 -3.19 10.77 0.02
CA PHE A 116 -4.53 10.29 -0.26
C PHE A 116 -4.53 8.85 -0.77
N ILE A 117 -3.71 8.54 -1.77
CA ILE A 117 -3.59 7.17 -2.32
C ILE A 117 -3.06 6.18 -1.28
N ILE A 118 -2.00 6.53 -0.55
CA ILE A 118 -1.47 5.67 0.52
C ILE A 118 -2.54 5.43 1.59
N THR A 119 -3.22 6.48 2.03
CA THR A 119 -4.28 6.41 3.05
C THR A 119 -5.43 5.53 2.56
N LEU A 120 -5.84 5.67 1.30
CA LEU A 120 -6.90 4.87 0.70
C LEU A 120 -6.51 3.40 0.62
N CYS A 121 -5.31 3.09 0.11
CA CYS A 121 -4.78 1.74 0.04
C CYS A 121 -4.70 1.09 1.42
N ILE A 122 -4.11 1.77 2.41
CA ILE A 122 -4.02 1.28 3.79
C ILE A 122 -5.40 1.07 4.39
N ARG A 123 -6.36 1.95 4.12
CA ARG A 123 -7.74 1.77 4.59
C ARG A 123 -8.40 0.53 3.99
N LEU A 124 -8.13 0.22 2.72
CA LEU A 124 -8.65 -0.95 2.03
C LEU A 124 -8.05 -2.26 2.55
N VAL A 125 -6.75 -2.28 2.90
CA VAL A 125 -6.05 -3.50 3.34
C VAL A 125 -5.85 -3.58 4.86
N ARG A 126 -6.47 -2.67 5.62
CA ARG A 126 -6.25 -2.54 7.07
C ARG A 126 -6.61 -3.82 7.82
N GLY A 127 -7.68 -4.50 7.42
CA GLY A 127 -8.11 -5.74 8.06
C GLY A 127 -7.04 -6.81 7.92
N GLU A 128 -6.56 -6.99 6.69
CA GLU A 128 -5.60 -8.01 6.30
C GLU A 128 -4.23 -7.75 6.91
N LEU A 129 -3.81 -6.48 7.01
CA LEU A 129 -2.58 -6.12 7.72
C LEU A 129 -2.69 -6.37 9.23
N ARG A 130 -3.86 -6.17 9.85
CA ARG A 130 -4.09 -6.49 11.26
C ARG A 130 -4.08 -8.00 11.50
N ASP A 131 -4.68 -8.76 10.60
CA ASP A 131 -4.68 -10.22 10.64
C ASP A 131 -3.25 -10.76 10.47
N TYR A 132 -2.48 -10.17 9.55
CA TYR A 132 -1.07 -10.49 9.38
C TYR A 132 -0.25 -10.15 10.63
N CYS A 133 -0.49 -8.98 11.26
CA CYS A 133 0.14 -8.66 12.55
C CYS A 133 -0.17 -9.71 13.62
N ALA A 134 -1.44 -10.10 13.77
CA ALA A 134 -1.84 -11.12 14.73
C ALA A 134 -1.15 -12.47 14.44
N ALA A 135 -1.10 -12.89 13.18
CA ALA A 135 -0.44 -14.12 12.75
C ALA A 135 1.08 -14.12 13.02
N LYS A 136 1.73 -12.96 12.96
CA LYS A 136 3.17 -12.79 13.21
C LYS A 136 3.52 -12.36 14.64
N GLY A 137 2.52 -12.20 15.53
CA GLY A 137 2.73 -11.73 16.90
C GLY A 137 3.18 -10.26 17.00
N LEU A 138 2.89 -9.46 15.97
CA LEU A 138 3.20 -8.03 15.91
C LEU A 138 2.08 -7.20 16.53
N ASN A 139 2.41 -6.04 17.10
CA ASN A 139 1.41 -5.13 17.66
C ASN A 139 0.90 -4.16 16.57
N PRO A 140 -0.39 -4.20 16.17
CA PRO A 140 -0.92 -3.34 15.11
C PRO A 140 -0.77 -1.83 15.39
N LYS A 141 -0.70 -1.45 16.66
CA LYS A 141 -0.51 -0.04 17.08
C LYS A 141 0.83 0.52 16.63
N ASP A 142 1.85 -0.34 16.46
CA ASP A 142 3.13 0.09 15.91
C ASP A 142 2.97 0.57 14.45
N TYR A 143 2.02 0.01 13.73
CA TYR A 143 1.77 0.34 12.33
C TYR A 143 0.64 1.38 12.17
N GLY A 144 0.12 1.93 13.28
CA GLY A 144 -1.01 2.86 13.24
C GLY A 144 -2.31 2.23 12.72
N LEU A 145 -2.50 0.93 12.96
CA LEU A 145 -3.64 0.13 12.51
C LEU A 145 -4.66 -0.18 13.62
#